data_AF-R9JAA0-F1
#
_entry.id   AF-R9JAA0-F1
#
_cell.length_a   1.000
_cell.length_b   1.000
_cell.length_c   1.000
_cell.angle_alpha   90.00
_cell.angle_beta   90.00
_cell.angle_gamma   90.00
#
_symmetry.space_group_name_H-M   'P 1'
#
loop_
_entity.id
_entity.type
_entity.pdbx_description
1 polymer ?
#
loop_
_entity_poly.entity_id
_entity_poly.type
_entity_poly.pdbx_seq_one_letter_code
_entity_poly.pdbx_strand_id
1 'polypeptide(L)' 'MAYDTLVREARDLPEDMIEQVIDFMRFLKYTSKKKQTKPSISNDVVFHRSVNPLADEFISIAEDFDETPECFKEYI' A
#
# COMPACT_ATOMS: atom_id res chain seq x y z
N MET A 1 -12.93 -25.86 16.48
CA MET A 1 -13.64 -24.79 17.22
C MET A 1 -13.76 -23.50 16.43
N ALA A 2 -12.69 -22.81 16.00
CA ALA A 2 -12.83 -21.56 15.23
C ALA A 2 -13.42 -21.75 13.82
N TYR A 3 -13.08 -22.86 13.15
CA TYR A 3 -13.63 -23.19 11.83
C TYR A 3 -15.12 -23.55 11.89
N ASP A 4 -15.54 -24.28 12.93
CA ASP A 4 -16.94 -24.68 13.14
C ASP A 4 -17.84 -23.46 13.38
N THR A 5 -17.33 -22.47 14.14
CA THR A 5 -18.02 -21.18 14.32
C THR A 5 -18.14 -20.44 13.00
N LEU A 6 -17.08 -20.34 12.19
CA LEU A 6 -17.13 -19.70 10.88
C LEU A 6 -18.21 -20.32 9.97
N VAL A 7 -18.28 -21.65 9.91
CA VAL A 7 -19.27 -22.35 9.09
C VAL A 7 -20.69 -22.10 9.59
N ARG A 8 -20.89 -21.98 10.92
CA ARG A 8 -22.21 -21.69 11.48
C ARG A 8 -22.64 -20.25 11.18
N GLU A 9 -21.78 -19.27 11.46
CA GLU A 9 -22.10 -17.85 11.21
C GLU A 9 -22.28 -17.57 9.70
N ALA A 10 -21.51 -18.25 8.84
CA ALA A 10 -21.66 -18.10 7.38
C ALA A 10 -22.97 -18.70 6.84
N ARG A 11 -23.56 -19.70 7.49
CA ARG A 11 -24.83 -20.30 7.02
C ARG A 11 -26.03 -19.38 7.17
N ASP A 12 -25.97 -18.45 8.12
CA ASP A 12 -27.07 -17.54 8.44
C ASP A 12 -27.02 -16.23 7.63
N LEU A 13 -25.98 -16.05 6.80
CA LEU A 13 -25.82 -14.90 5.93
C LEU A 13 -26.51 -15.12 4.57
N PRO A 14 -27.03 -14.03 3.95
CA PRO A 14 -27.53 -14.10 2.59
C PRO A 14 -26.38 -14.27 1.59
N GLU A 15 -26.67 -14.86 0.42
CA GLU A 15 -25.67 -15.29 -0.57
C GLU A 15 -24.78 -14.14 -1.08
N ASP A 16 -25.35 -12.94 -1.21
CA ASP A 16 -24.65 -11.72 -1.61
C ASP A 16 -23.56 -11.28 -0.60
N MET A 17 -23.76 -11.60 0.68
CA MET A 17 -22.78 -11.34 1.73
C MET A 17 -21.73 -12.46 1.83
N ILE A 18 -22.06 -13.67 1.39
CA ILE A 18 -21.13 -14.80 1.36
C ILE A 18 -19.98 -14.56 0.40
N GLU A 19 -20.24 -13.92 -0.75
CA GLU A 19 -19.20 -13.52 -1.69
C GLU A 19 -18.13 -12.62 -1.03
N GLN A 20 -18.56 -11.65 -0.23
CA GLN A 20 -17.66 -10.74 0.49
C GLN A 20 -16.82 -11.49 1.54
N VAL A 21 -17.40 -12.46 2.25
CA VAL A 21 -16.67 -13.31 3.20
C VAL A 21 -15.62 -14.14 2.48
N ILE A 22 -15.95 -14.72 1.32
CA ILE A 22 -15.01 -15.49 0.49
C ILE A 22 -13.84 -14.61 0.04
N ASP A 23 -14.11 -13.40 -0.41
CA ASP A 23 -13.07 -12.47 -0.85
C ASP A 23 -12.17 -12.00 0.29
N PHE A 24 -12.75 -11.76 1.48
CA PHE A 24 -11.95 -11.48 2.67
C PHE A 24 -11.05 -12.68 3.05
N MET A 25 -11.57 -13.91 3.00
CA MET A 25 -10.76 -15.10 3.24
C MET A 25 -9.62 -15.25 2.22
N ARG A 26 -9.86 -14.92 0.94
CA ARG A 26 -8.81 -14.89 -0.10
C ARG A 26 -7.74 -13.83 0.20
N PHE A 27 -8.16 -12.65 0.64
CA PHE A 27 -7.25 -11.58 1.07
C PHE A 27 -6.37 -12.02 2.25
N LEU A 28 -6.95 -12.64 3.28
CA LEU A 28 -6.20 -13.17 4.42
C LEU A 28 -5.18 -14.24 4.00
N LYS A 29 -5.56 -15.13 3.08
CA LYS A 29 -4.63 -16.13 2.51
C LYS A 29 -3.48 -15.46 1.75
N TYR A 30 -3.77 -14.44 0.96
CA TYR A 30 -2.77 -13.71 0.18
C TYR A 30 -1.80 -12.92 1.08
N THR A 31 -2.30 -12.21 2.08
CA THR A 31 -1.47 -11.47 3.04
C THR A 31 -0.61 -12.39 3.90
N SER A 32 -1.13 -13.56 4.28
CA SER A 32 -0.35 -14.59 4.98
C SER A 32 0.81 -15.09 4.13
N LYS A 33 0.57 -15.38 2.85
CA LYS A 33 1.63 -15.74 1.90
C LYS A 33 2.68 -14.64 1.77
N LYS A 34 2.27 -13.37 1.62
CA LYS A 34 3.20 -12.23 1.59
C LYS A 34 4.02 -12.05 2.87
N LYS A 35 3.47 -12.35 4.04
CA LYS A 35 4.23 -12.34 5.31
C LYS A 35 5.33 -13.39 5.32
N GLN A 36 5.12 -14.54 4.67
CA GLN A 36 6.15 -15.57 4.51
C GLN A 36 7.17 -15.24 3.41
N THR A 37 6.77 -14.44 2.40
CA THR A 37 7.67 -13.96 1.34
C THR A 37 8.33 -12.61 1.64
N LYS A 38 8.16 -12.05 2.85
CA LYS A 38 9.04 -10.96 3.28
C LYS A 38 10.44 -11.57 3.35
N PRO A 39 11.41 -11.11 2.53
CA PRO A 39 12.79 -11.45 2.82
C PRO A 39 13.03 -11.02 4.26
N SER A 40 13.65 -11.89 5.06
CA SER A 40 14.20 -11.49 6.34
C SER A 40 15.11 -10.30 6.05
N ILE A 41 14.61 -9.09 6.25
CA ILE A 41 15.42 -7.88 6.19
C ILE A 41 16.37 -8.05 7.36
N SER A 42 17.59 -8.49 7.05
CA SER A 42 18.73 -8.32 7.94
C SER A 42 18.73 -6.86 8.35
N ASN A 43 18.70 -6.60 9.65
CA ASN A 43 18.64 -5.25 10.24
C ASN A 43 19.95 -4.46 10.04
N ASP A 44 20.59 -4.56 8.87
CA ASP A 44 21.92 -4.00 8.63
C ASP A 44 22.07 -3.30 7.27
N VAL A 45 20.97 -2.87 6.66
CA VAL A 45 21.05 -2.00 5.48
C VAL A 45 20.12 -0.81 5.67
N VAL A 46 20.73 0.30 6.07
CA VAL A 46 20.12 1.64 5.99
C VAL A 46 19.74 1.87 4.54
N PHE A 47 18.45 1.88 4.23
CA PHE A 47 17.95 2.23 2.90
C PHE A 47 18.16 3.73 2.69
N HIS A 48 19.31 4.11 2.12
CA HIS A 48 19.48 5.42 1.52
C HIS A 48 18.73 5.44 0.18
N ARG A 49 17.81 6.39 0.01
CA ARG A 49 17.23 6.69 -1.31
C ARG A 49 18.36 7.20 -2.20
N SER A 50 18.83 6.38 -3.13
CA SER A 50 19.71 6.85 -4.19
C SER A 50 18.87 7.59 -5.22
N VAL A 51 19.13 8.89 -5.39
CA VAL A 51 18.66 9.63 -6.56
C VAL A 51 19.27 9.01 -7.81
N ASN A 52 18.44 8.80 -8.82
CA ASN A 52 18.79 8.16 -10.08
C ASN A 52 20.01 8.85 -10.76
N PRO A 53 20.76 8.15 -11.64
CA PRO A 53 22.00 8.63 -12.25
C PRO A 53 21.86 9.76 -13.29
N LEU A 54 20.73 10.48 -13.31
CA LEU A 54 20.62 11.79 -13.97
C LEU A 54 21.13 12.92 -13.06
N ALA A 55 21.73 12.59 -11.91
CA ALA A 55 22.20 13.53 -10.90
C ALA A 55 23.46 14.34 -11.28
N ASP A 56 24.06 14.10 -12.44
CA ASP A 56 25.24 14.85 -12.93
C ASP A 56 24.88 16.04 -13.82
N GLU A 57 23.64 16.11 -14.32
CA GLU A 57 23.10 17.32 -14.89
C GLU A 57 22.28 17.96 -13.77
N PHE A 58 22.77 19.07 -13.22
CA PHE A 58 22.01 19.88 -12.28
C PHE A 58 20.59 19.97 -12.84
N ILE A 59 19.61 19.38 -12.13
CA ILE A 59 18.21 19.68 -12.38
C ILE A 59 18.11 21.14 -11.97
N SER A 60 18.36 22.04 -12.93
CA SER A 60 17.98 23.43 -12.83
C SER A 60 16.48 23.37 -12.70
N ILE A 61 15.99 23.40 -11.46
CA ILE A 61 14.62 23.80 -11.18
C ILE A 61 14.56 25.18 -11.81
N ALA A 62 14.00 25.23 -13.01
CA ALA A 62 13.95 26.44 -13.82
C ALA A 62 13.33 27.55 -12.97
N GLU A 63 13.77 28.79 -13.18
CA GLU A 63 13.26 30.01 -12.53
C GLU A 63 11.71 30.13 -12.64
N ASP A 64 11.08 29.35 -13.53
CA ASP A 64 9.63 29.15 -13.68
C ASP A 64 8.89 28.61 -12.44
N PHE A 65 9.60 28.23 -11.37
CA PHE A 65 8.97 27.83 -10.10
C PHE A 65 8.84 28.97 -9.07
N ASP A 66 9.27 30.20 -9.39
CA ASP A 66 9.17 31.35 -8.48
C ASP A 66 7.76 31.99 -8.46
N GLU A 67 6.95 31.80 -9.50
CA GLU A 67 5.58 32.32 -9.51
C GLU A 67 4.63 31.36 -8.79
N THR A 68 3.98 31.87 -7.73
CA THR A 68 2.92 31.14 -7.04
C THR A 68 1.74 30.93 -8.00
N PRO A 69 1.28 29.67 -8.24
CA PRO A 69 0.15 29.40 -9.12
C PRO A 69 -1.11 30.12 -8.66
N GLU A 70 -1.99 30.49 -9.60
CA GLU A 70 -3.20 31.30 -9.31
C GLU A 70 -4.08 30.71 -8.20
N CYS A 71 -4.20 29.39 -8.15
CA CYS A 71 -4.96 28.68 -7.11
C CYS A 71 -4.40 28.82 -5.68
N PHE A 72 -3.17 29.32 -5.53
CA PHE A 72 -2.53 29.58 -4.25
C PHE A 72 -2.40 31.07 -3.91
N LYS A 73 -2.67 31.98 -4.88
CA LYS A 73 -2.61 33.45 -4.65
C LYS A 73 -3.62 33.92 -3.59
N GLU A 74 -4.71 33.19 -3.38
CA GLU A 74 -5.73 33.54 -2.36
C GLU A 74 -5.31 33.21 -0.92
N TYR A 75 -4.22 32.46 -0.72
CA TYR A 75 -3.80 31.94 0.58
C TYR A 75 -2.48 32.53 1.13
N ILE A 76 -1.90 33.51 0.43
CA ILE A 76 -0.73 34.29 0.83
C ILE A 76 -1.19 35.67 1.28
#